data_AF-A0A9X8VLK5-F1
#
_entry.id   AF-A0A9X8VLK5-F1
#
_cell.length_a   1.000
_cell.length_b   1.000
_cell.length_c   1.000
_cell.angle_alpha   90.00
_cell.angle_beta   90.00
_cell.angle_gamma   90.00
#
_symmetry.space_group_name_H-M   'P 1'
#
loop_
_entity.id
_entity.type
_entity.pdbx_description
1 polymer ?
#
loop_
_entity_poly.entity_id
_entity_poly.type
_entity_poly.pdbx_seq_one_letter_code
_entity_poly.pdbx_strand_id
1 'polypeptide(L)'
;MGVWLTLLLCAPAHAASFNCGLAEQADERAICADPYLSEQDVRLATTYHRLREHLLMGGRAALQDEQEAWLRQRRQCGADRACLQQQYTVRQQALDALYRQHRQPE
;
A
#
# COMPACT_ATOMS: atom_id res chain seq x y z
N MET A 1 -11.82 24.29 -43.19
CA MET A 1 -10.67 23.47 -42.72
C MET A 1 -10.96 23.13 -41.27
N GLY A 2 -11.31 21.87 -40.98
CA GLY A 2 -11.91 21.45 -39.71
C GLY A 2 -10.93 21.44 -38.55
N VAL A 3 -11.36 21.98 -37.41
CA VAL A 3 -10.65 21.90 -36.13
C VAL A 3 -10.89 20.51 -35.55
N TRP A 4 -9.86 19.68 -35.53
CA TRP A 4 -9.89 18.38 -34.85
C TRP A 4 -9.65 18.62 -33.36
N LEU A 5 -10.72 18.47 -32.56
CA LEU A 5 -10.62 18.45 -31.10
C LEU A 5 -10.12 17.06 -30.68
N THR A 6 -8.81 16.91 -30.50
CA THR A 6 -8.23 15.72 -29.85
C THR A 6 -8.73 15.66 -28.40
N LEU A 7 -9.65 14.73 -28.11
CA LEU A 7 -9.97 14.32 -26.75
C LEU A 7 -8.71 13.67 -26.14
N LEU A 8 -8.08 14.34 -25.18
CA LEU A 8 -7.17 13.67 -24.25
C LEU A 8 -8.02 12.73 -23.37
N LEU A 9 -7.94 11.42 -23.62
CA LEU A 9 -8.36 10.44 -22.62
C LEU A 9 -7.35 10.49 -21.47
N CYS A 10 -7.66 11.24 -20.41
CA CYS A 10 -7.03 11.04 -19.11
C CYS A 10 -7.49 9.69 -18.58
N ALA A 11 -6.64 8.66 -18.69
CA ALA A 11 -6.86 7.43 -17.95
C ALA A 11 -6.86 7.75 -16.44
N PRO A 12 -7.77 7.16 -15.64
CA PRO A 12 -7.74 7.34 -14.20
C PRO A 12 -6.40 6.81 -13.68
N ALA A 13 -5.58 7.72 -13.14
CA ALA A 13 -4.39 7.33 -12.40
C ALA A 13 -4.85 6.86 -11.01
N HIS A 14 -4.96 5.54 -10.82
CA HIS A 14 -5.15 4.99 -9.49
C HIS A 14 -3.84 5.15 -8.72
N ALA A 15 -3.89 5.89 -7.61
CA ALA A 15 -2.74 6.12 -6.76
C ALA A 15 -2.55 4.93 -5.82
N ALA A 16 -1.58 4.07 -6.12
CA ALA A 16 -0.99 3.16 -5.14
C ALA A 16 0.14 3.90 -4.39
N SER A 17 0.67 3.31 -3.32
CA SER A 17 1.83 3.81 -2.57
C SER A 17 3.15 3.69 -3.36
N PHE A 18 3.10 3.13 -4.57
CA PHE A 18 4.20 2.99 -5.50
C PHE A 18 3.79 3.42 -6.92
N ASN A 19 4.76 3.57 -7.82
CA ASN A 19 4.50 3.97 -9.19
C ASN A 19 3.91 2.79 -10.00
N CYS A 20 2.62 2.87 -10.31
CA CYS A 20 1.94 1.85 -11.10
C CYS A 20 2.50 1.66 -12.51
N GLY A 21 3.19 2.65 -13.08
CA GLY A 21 3.91 2.51 -14.35
C GLY A 21 5.16 1.62 -14.27
N LEU A 22 5.61 1.29 -13.06
CA LEU A 22 6.76 0.43 -12.78
C LEU A 22 6.36 -0.91 -12.13
N ALA A 23 5.06 -1.25 -12.14
CA ALA A 23 4.55 -2.49 -11.52
C ALA A 23 4.98 -3.74 -12.31
N GLU A 24 5.88 -4.53 -11.75
CA GLU A 24 6.44 -5.73 -12.40
C GLU A 24 5.75 -7.01 -11.91
N GLN A 25 5.21 -7.00 -10.68
CA GLN A 25 4.63 -8.18 -10.05
C GLN A 25 3.12 -8.26 -10.28
N ALA A 26 2.56 -9.48 -10.20
CA ALA A 26 1.13 -9.71 -10.41
C ALA A 26 0.25 -9.05 -9.32
N ASP A 27 0.71 -9.05 -8.07
CA ASP A 27 0.04 -8.34 -6.96
C ASP A 27 0.06 -6.83 -7.18
N GLU A 28 1.20 -6.28 -7.59
CA GLU A 28 1.35 -4.85 -7.88
C GLU A 28 0.41 -4.39 -9.01
N ARG A 29 0.34 -5.15 -10.10
CA ARG A 29 -0.61 -4.86 -11.20
C ARG A 29 -2.06 -4.95 -10.74
N ALA A 30 -2.41 -5.93 -9.91
CA ALA A 30 -3.76 -6.05 -9.37
C ALA A 30 -4.13 -4.87 -8.46
N ILE A 31 -3.19 -4.42 -7.62
CA ILE A 31 -3.37 -3.23 -6.76
C ILE A 31 -3.61 -1.97 -7.62
N CYS A 32 -2.83 -1.79 -8.69
CA CYS A 32 -2.97 -0.65 -9.59
C CYS A 32 -4.25 -0.65 -10.43
N ALA A 33 -4.80 -1.83 -10.72
CA ALA A 33 -6.01 -1.98 -11.52
C ALA A 33 -7.31 -1.88 -10.69
N ASP A 34 -7.23 -2.03 -9.37
CA ASP A 34 -8.39 -2.03 -8.47
C ASP A 34 -8.34 -0.83 -7.51
N PRO A 35 -9.27 0.15 -7.62
CA PRO A 35 -9.29 1.33 -6.75
C PRO A 35 -9.35 1.01 -5.25
N TYR A 36 -10.03 -0.06 -4.87
CA TYR A 36 -10.18 -0.46 -3.47
C TYR A 36 -8.90 -1.10 -2.93
N LEU A 37 -8.18 -1.88 -3.73
CA LEU A 37 -6.84 -2.36 -3.35
C LEU A 37 -5.85 -1.19 -3.27
N SER A 38 -5.93 -0.26 -4.21
CA SER A 38 -5.11 0.95 -4.24
C SER A 38 -5.30 1.81 -2.99
N GLU A 39 -6.54 2.02 -2.53
CA GLU A 39 -6.82 2.76 -1.30
C GLU A 39 -6.23 2.07 -0.06
N GLN A 40 -6.39 0.74 0.03
CA GLN A 40 -5.82 -0.03 1.14
C GLN A 40 -4.29 0.06 1.17
N ASP A 41 -3.65 0.03 0.00
CA ASP A 41 -2.20 0.18 -0.12
C ASP A 41 -1.71 1.56 0.36
N VAL A 42 -2.37 2.64 -0.09
CA VAL A 42 -2.05 4.01 0.36
C VAL A 42 -2.27 4.17 1.87
N ARG A 43 -3.37 3.64 2.41
CA ARG A 43 -3.68 3.71 3.84
C ARG A 43 -2.60 3.02 4.68
N LEU A 44 -2.24 1.79 4.31
CA LEU A 44 -1.24 1.01 5.03
C LEU A 44 0.12 1.70 4.98
N ALA A 45 0.55 2.14 3.79
CA ALA A 45 1.81 2.85 3.61
C ALA A 45 1.85 4.13 4.48
N THR A 46 0.76 4.88 4.52
CA THR A 46 0.65 6.08 5.35
C THR A 46 0.82 5.77 6.84
N THR A 47 0.17 4.72 7.36
CA THR A 47 0.33 4.32 8.77
C THR A 47 1.76 3.83 9.05
N TYR A 48 2.34 3.04 8.15
CA TYR A 48 3.73 2.57 8.25
C TYR A 48 4.72 3.74 8.33
N HIS A 49 4.60 4.73 7.44
CA HIS A 49 5.49 5.90 7.44
C HIS A 49 5.39 6.68 8.75
N ARG A 50 4.18 6.93 9.24
CA ARG A 50 3.99 7.60 10.53
C ARG A 50 4.65 6.83 11.68
N LEU A 51 4.44 5.52 11.76
CA LEU A 51 5.08 4.69 12.79
C LEU A 51 6.61 4.77 12.70
N ARG A 52 7.16 4.65 11.50
CA ARG A 52 8.62 4.69 11.27
C ARG A 52 9.25 5.99 11.77
N GLU A 53 8.56 7.11 11.62
CA GLU A 53 9.00 8.43 12.11
C GLU A 53 9.02 8.54 13.64
N HIS A 54 8.07 7.89 14.33
CA HIS A 54 7.88 8.03 15.78
C HIS A 54 8.65 6.97 16.59
N LEU A 55 9.00 5.83 15.97
CA LEU A 55 9.76 4.78 16.65
C LEU A 55 11.25 5.11 16.78
N LEU A 56 11.81 4.75 17.96
CA LEU A 56 13.25 4.71 18.18
C LEU A 56 13.92 3.66 17.28
N MET A 57 15.23 3.76 17.08
CA MET A 57 15.96 2.99 16.08
C MET A 57 15.73 1.47 16.14
N GLY A 58 15.66 0.88 17.34
CA GLY A 58 15.38 -0.55 17.51
C GLY A 58 13.99 -0.95 17.00
N GLY A 59 12.95 -0.20 17.40
CA GLY A 59 11.58 -0.45 16.94
C GLY A 59 11.41 -0.14 15.44
N ARG A 60 12.13 0.85 14.93
CA ARG A 60 12.14 1.19 13.50
C ARG A 60 12.70 0.06 12.63
N ALA A 61 13.81 -0.55 13.06
CA ALA A 61 14.41 -1.68 12.35
C ALA A 61 13.46 -2.88 12.32
N ALA A 62 12.89 -3.25 13.47
CA ALA A 62 11.91 -4.33 13.56
C ALA A 62 10.67 -4.08 12.66
N LEU A 63 10.13 -2.85 12.68
CA LEU A 63 9.01 -2.46 11.83
C LEU A 63 9.33 -2.62 10.33
N GLN A 64 10.56 -2.26 9.92
CA GLN A 64 11.01 -2.42 8.54
C GLN A 64 11.13 -3.90 8.15
N ASP A 65 11.77 -4.72 8.98
CA ASP A 65 11.94 -6.15 8.72
C ASP A 65 10.59 -6.87 8.56
N GLU A 66 9.63 -6.55 9.44
CA GLU A 66 8.27 -7.07 9.34
C GLU A 66 7.56 -6.60 8.07
N GLN A 67 7.76 -5.35 7.66
CA GLN A 67 7.14 -4.80 6.46
C GLN A 67 7.67 -5.49 5.19
N GLU A 68 8.97 -5.74 5.13
CA GLU A 68 9.59 -6.49 4.04
C GLU A 68 9.11 -7.95 3.99
N ALA A 69 8.94 -8.58 5.16
CA ALA A 69 8.33 -9.91 5.24
C ALA A 69 6.89 -9.92 4.75
N TRP A 70 6.09 -8.93 5.14
CA TRP A 70 4.71 -8.80 4.68
C TRP A 70 4.62 -8.56 3.18
N LEU A 71 5.53 -7.76 2.57
CA LEU A 71 5.57 -7.57 1.12
C LEU A 71 5.79 -8.89 0.36
N ARG A 72 6.63 -9.79 0.91
CA ARG A 72 6.81 -11.13 0.35
C ARG A 72 5.54 -11.98 0.46
N GLN A 73 4.82 -11.90 1.58
CA GLN A 73 3.54 -12.60 1.77
C GLN A 73 2.45 -12.08 0.83
N ARG A 74 2.31 -10.74 0.71
CA ARG A 74 1.38 -10.12 -0.24
C ARG A 74 1.63 -10.58 -1.67
N ARG A 75 2.90 -10.64 -2.08
CA ARG A 75 3.29 -11.10 -3.42
C ARG A 75 2.83 -12.53 -3.73
N GLN A 76 2.76 -13.40 -2.72
CA GLN A 76 2.28 -14.78 -2.89
C GLN A 76 0.80 -14.85 -3.31
N CYS A 77 -0.01 -13.80 -3.05
CA CYS A 77 -1.39 -13.73 -3.54
C CYS A 77 -1.48 -13.63 -5.07
N GLY A 78 -0.41 -13.21 -5.77
CA GLY A 78 -0.50 -12.84 -7.18
C GLY A 78 -1.62 -11.82 -7.40
N ALA A 79 -2.47 -12.05 -8.41
CA ALA A 79 -3.60 -11.17 -8.72
C ALA A 79 -4.90 -11.52 -7.96
N ASP A 80 -4.88 -12.44 -6.98
CA ASP A 80 -6.08 -12.81 -6.23
C ASP A 80 -6.53 -11.65 -5.33
N ARG A 81 -7.62 -11.00 -5.73
CA ARG A 81 -8.20 -9.85 -5.03
C ARG A 81 -8.57 -10.17 -3.58
N ALA A 82 -9.20 -11.31 -3.32
CA ALA A 82 -9.65 -11.65 -1.97
C ALA A 82 -8.46 -11.91 -1.04
N CYS A 83 -7.43 -12.59 -1.55
CA CYS A 83 -6.17 -12.77 -0.83
C CYS A 83 -5.51 -11.41 -0.51
N LEU A 84 -5.41 -10.52 -1.50
CA LEU A 84 -4.81 -9.20 -1.31
C LEU A 84 -5.57 -8.36 -0.27
N GLN A 85 -6.90 -8.32 -0.34
CA GLN A 85 -7.75 -7.64 0.64
C GLN A 85 -7.52 -8.17 2.06
N GLN A 86 -7.40 -9.50 2.20
CA GLN A 86 -7.11 -10.11 3.49
C GLN A 86 -5.72 -9.71 4.01
N GLN A 87 -4.69 -9.73 3.15
CA GLN A 87 -3.33 -9.31 3.53
C GLN A 87 -3.26 -7.85 3.98
N TYR A 88 -3.98 -6.95 3.30
CA TYR A 88 -4.09 -5.55 3.71
C TYR A 88 -4.82 -5.40 5.05
N THR A 89 -5.96 -6.08 5.22
CA THR A 89 -6.76 -6.00 6.44
C THR A 89 -5.95 -6.43 7.66
N VAL A 90 -5.28 -7.59 7.58
CA VAL A 90 -4.47 -8.13 8.69
C VAL A 90 -3.32 -7.19 9.03
N ARG A 91 -2.58 -6.70 8.01
CA ARG A 91 -1.43 -5.83 8.27
C ARG A 91 -1.85 -4.45 8.78
N GLN A 92 -2.94 -3.88 8.26
CA GLN A 92 -3.47 -2.61 8.76
C GLN A 92 -3.84 -2.72 10.24
N GLN A 93 -4.51 -3.81 10.65
CA GLN A 93 -4.86 -4.04 12.05
C GLN A 93 -3.63 -4.12 12.96
N ALA A 94 -2.56 -4.80 12.50
CA ALA A 94 -1.30 -4.88 13.23
C ALA A 94 -0.63 -3.50 13.39
N LEU A 95 -0.55 -2.71 12.32
CA LEU A 95 0.02 -1.36 12.38
C LEU A 95 -0.82 -0.41 13.24
N ASP A 96 -2.16 -0.50 13.16
CA ASP A 96 -3.04 0.32 13.99
C ASP A 96 -2.92 -0.03 15.47
N ALA A 97 -2.72 -1.32 15.81
CA ALA A 97 -2.47 -1.75 17.19
C ALA A 97 -1.14 -1.18 17.71
N LEU A 98 -0.07 -1.28 16.91
CA LEU A 98 1.23 -0.69 17.24
C LEU A 98 1.13 0.84 17.41
N TYR A 99 0.40 1.52 16.51
CA TYR A 99 0.21 2.97 16.60
C TYR A 99 -0.53 3.38 17.87
N ARG A 100 -1.55 2.62 18.29
CA ARG A 100 -2.25 2.86 19.57
C ARG A 100 -1.31 2.71 20.76
N GLN A 101 -0.48 1.66 20.79
CA GLN A 101 0.47 1.42 21.88
C GLN A 101 1.46 2.57 22.05
N HIS A 102 2.00 3.12 20.95
CA HIS A 102 2.97 4.20 21.00
C HIS A 102 2.37 5.61 21.15
N ARG A 103 1.05 5.77 21.02
CA ARG A 103 0.36 7.05 21.21
C ARG A 103 -0.14 7.26 22.65
N GLN A 104 -0.13 6.25 23.50
CA GLN A 104 -0.53 6.42 24.90
C GLN A 104 0.50 7.30 25.64
N PRO A 105 0.11 8.45 26.22
CA PRO A 105 0.97 9.13 27.18
C PRO A 105 1.10 8.21 28.41
N GLU A 106 2.33 7.99 28.88
CA GLU A 106 2.56 7.35 30.19
C GLU A 106 1.91 8.13 31.33
#